data_AF-A0A1C6Z2H2-F1
#
_entry.id   AF-A0A1C6Z2H2-F1
#
_cell.length_a   1.000
_cell.length_b   1.000
_cell.length_c   1.000
_cell.angle_alpha   90.00
_cell.angle_beta   90.00
_cell.angle_gamma   90.00
#
_symmetry.space_group_name_H-M   'P 1'
#
loop_
_entity.id
_entity.type
_entity.pdbx_description
1 polymer ?
#
loop_
_entity_poly.entity_id
_entity_poly.type
_entity_poly.pdbx_seq_one_letter_code
_entity_poly.pdbx_strand_id
1 'polypeptide(L)'
;MNKKLHALISTSVLAAGIMLYCQGSYAHGYVTSPPSRAYQCQQGVNHDCGSVQYEPQSIEGQGQFPSGGPADGHLASGGKDNFGDLDSQSPTRWVKTSIKSGDNTFVWNLTAQHKTSSWKYYLTKPGWNNAKPLTRADFNLKPFCQFNDNGAMPDQTVTHKCTIPTGNTGYQVILAV
;
A
#
# COMPACT_ATOMS: atom_id res chain seq x y z
N MET A 1 -23.87 28.88 -69.48
CA MET A 1 -24.01 29.20 -68.05
C MET A 1 -23.38 28.09 -67.23
N ASN A 2 -22.29 28.42 -66.55
CA ASN A 2 -21.50 27.54 -65.69
C ASN A 2 -22.31 27.05 -64.47
N LYS A 3 -21.98 25.86 -63.97
CA LYS A 3 -21.83 25.61 -62.53
C LYS A 3 -21.00 24.34 -62.31
N LYS A 4 -19.72 24.56 -61.99
CA LYS A 4 -18.82 23.56 -61.41
C LYS A 4 -19.35 23.23 -60.01
N LEU A 5 -19.61 21.97 -59.71
CA LEU A 5 -19.94 21.53 -58.35
C LEU A 5 -18.63 21.07 -57.69
N HIS A 6 -18.15 21.88 -56.75
CA HIS A 6 -16.98 21.58 -55.94
C HIS A 6 -17.31 20.45 -54.97
N ALA A 7 -16.54 19.37 -55.01
CA ALA A 7 -16.58 18.32 -54.00
C ALA A 7 -16.07 18.89 -52.67
N LEU A 8 -16.94 18.91 -51.66
CA LEU A 8 -16.59 19.24 -50.28
C LEU A 8 -15.82 18.07 -49.68
N ILE A 9 -14.52 18.26 -49.46
CA ILE A 9 -13.70 17.33 -48.67
C ILE A 9 -14.00 17.63 -47.19
N SER A 10 -14.80 16.76 -46.57
CA SER A 10 -15.04 16.76 -45.13
C SER A 10 -13.85 16.14 -44.42
N THR A 11 -12.94 16.96 -43.90
CA THR A 11 -11.88 16.52 -42.99
C THR A 11 -12.46 16.37 -41.58
N SER A 12 -12.97 15.19 -41.28
CA SER A 12 -13.32 14.79 -39.91
C SER A 12 -12.04 14.54 -39.11
N VAL A 13 -11.69 15.49 -38.23
CA VAL A 13 -10.62 15.34 -37.24
C VAL A 13 -11.13 14.41 -36.14
N LEU A 14 -10.67 13.16 -36.17
CA LEU A 14 -10.96 12.18 -35.13
C LEU A 14 -10.06 12.51 -33.91
N ALA A 15 -10.62 13.19 -32.91
CA ALA A 15 -9.97 13.38 -31.62
C ALA A 15 -9.94 12.03 -30.88
N ALA A 16 -8.82 11.31 -30.96
CA ALA A 16 -8.58 10.12 -30.16
C ALA A 16 -8.36 10.54 -28.70
N GLY A 17 -9.38 10.35 -27.87
CA GLY A 17 -9.28 10.51 -26.42
C GLY A 17 -8.25 9.54 -25.86
N ILE A 18 -7.17 10.08 -25.26
CA ILE A 18 -6.20 9.28 -24.53
C ILE A 18 -6.90 8.78 -23.26
N MET A 19 -7.41 7.56 -23.30
CA MET A 19 -7.78 6.84 -22.08
C MET A 19 -6.48 6.50 -21.35
N LEU A 20 -6.16 7.28 -20.32
CA LEU A 20 -5.14 6.94 -19.33
C LEU A 20 -5.64 5.73 -18.53
N TYR A 21 -5.36 4.53 -19.02
CA TYR A 21 -5.54 3.31 -18.26
C TYR A 21 -4.51 3.30 -17.13
N CYS A 22 -4.95 3.56 -15.91
CA CYS A 22 -4.14 3.30 -14.72
C CYS A 22 -4.04 1.78 -14.55
N GLN A 23 -2.95 1.18 -15.03
CA GLN A 23 -2.67 -0.23 -14.81
C GLN A 23 -2.36 -0.42 -13.32
N GLY A 24 -3.29 -1.02 -12.57
CA GLY A 24 -3.00 -1.51 -11.23
C GLY A 24 -1.97 -2.63 -11.34
N SER A 25 -0.78 -2.43 -10.79
CA SER A 25 0.16 -3.53 -10.57
C SER A 25 -0.29 -4.27 -9.32
N TYR A 26 -0.80 -5.49 -9.51
CA TYR A 26 -1.06 -6.44 -8.44
C TYR A 26 0.31 -6.96 -7.96
N ALA A 27 0.59 -6.83 -6.67
CA ALA A 27 1.83 -7.30 -6.05
C ALA A 27 1.51 -8.32 -4.95
N HIS A 28 1.87 -9.59 -5.18
CA HIS A 28 1.72 -10.61 -4.16
C HIS A 28 2.97 -10.65 -3.26
N GLY A 29 2.86 -10.10 -2.05
CA GLY A 29 3.92 -10.16 -1.04
C GLY A 29 3.50 -9.59 0.31
N TYR A 30 4.32 -9.83 1.33
CA TYR A 30 4.07 -9.33 2.69
C TYR A 30 5.37 -9.13 3.48
N VAL A 31 5.33 -8.25 4.48
CA VAL A 31 6.46 -8.03 5.39
C VAL A 31 6.54 -9.18 6.40
N THR A 32 7.66 -9.91 6.39
CA THR A 32 7.96 -11.02 7.30
C THR A 32 8.71 -10.56 8.56
N SER A 33 9.49 -9.49 8.48
CA SER A 33 10.24 -8.95 9.61
C SER A 33 10.31 -7.41 9.57
N PRO A 34 9.93 -6.71 10.65
CA PRO A 34 9.04 -7.21 11.70
C PRO A 34 7.74 -7.75 11.10
N PRO A 35 7.16 -8.85 11.63
CA PRO A 35 6.04 -9.53 10.98
C PRO A 35 4.82 -8.60 10.88
N SER A 36 4.30 -8.43 9.67
CA SER A 36 3.09 -7.63 9.41
C SER A 36 1.86 -8.20 10.11
N ARG A 37 0.82 -7.37 10.25
CA ARG A 37 -0.47 -7.76 10.84
C ARG A 37 -1.06 -9.00 10.15
N ALA A 38 -1.08 -9.00 8.82
CA ALA A 38 -1.58 -10.10 8.00
C ALA A 38 -0.72 -11.36 8.13
N TYR A 39 0.62 -11.21 8.12
CA TYR A 39 1.50 -12.35 8.32
C TYR A 39 1.34 -12.96 9.72
N GLN A 40 1.17 -12.14 10.76
CA GLN A 40 0.85 -12.61 12.09
C GLN A 40 -0.51 -13.33 12.17
N CYS A 41 -1.48 -12.99 11.31
CA CYS A 41 -2.71 -13.77 11.17
C CYS A 41 -2.41 -15.16 10.61
N GLN A 42 -1.60 -15.26 9.55
CA GLN A 42 -1.16 -16.54 9.00
C GLN A 42 -0.38 -17.39 10.02
N GLN A 43 0.42 -16.75 10.88
CA GLN A 43 1.18 -17.42 11.94
C GLN A 43 0.29 -17.86 13.12
N GLY A 44 -1.00 -17.52 13.14
CA GLY A 44 -1.89 -17.77 14.27
C GLY A 44 -1.57 -16.93 15.52
N VAL A 45 -0.81 -15.85 15.37
CA VAL A 45 -0.48 -14.90 16.44
C VAL A 45 -1.61 -13.88 16.62
N ASN A 46 -2.13 -13.37 15.51
CA ASN A 46 -3.38 -12.61 15.51
C ASN A 46 -4.53 -13.57 15.19
N HIS A 47 -5.65 -13.39 15.87
CA HIS A 47 -6.86 -14.17 15.68
C HIS A 47 -7.98 -13.32 15.04
N ASP A 48 -9.06 -14.00 14.63
CA ASP A 48 -10.25 -13.41 14.02
C ASP A 48 -9.92 -12.53 12.80
N CYS A 49 -9.06 -13.05 11.92
CA CYS A 49 -8.56 -12.30 10.76
C CYS A 49 -9.29 -12.61 9.45
N GLY A 50 -10.31 -13.47 9.46
CA GLY A 50 -11.03 -13.85 8.25
C GLY A 50 -10.14 -14.55 7.22
N SER A 51 -10.37 -14.27 5.93
CA SER A 51 -9.68 -14.96 4.83
C SER A 51 -8.20 -14.63 4.70
N VAL A 52 -7.76 -13.47 5.20
CA VAL A 52 -6.37 -13.00 5.01
C VAL A 52 -5.32 -13.88 5.68
N GLN A 53 -5.71 -14.69 6.67
CA GLN A 53 -4.80 -15.64 7.32
C GLN A 53 -4.30 -16.72 6.35
N TYR A 54 -5.03 -17.00 5.28
CA TYR A 54 -4.66 -18.01 4.28
C TYR A 54 -3.81 -17.42 3.14
N GLU A 55 -3.85 -16.10 2.97
CA GLU A 55 -3.23 -15.41 1.84
C GLU A 55 -2.73 -14.00 2.20
N PRO A 56 -1.79 -13.87 3.17
CA PRO A 56 -1.30 -12.56 3.61
C PRO A 56 -0.60 -11.76 2.49
N GLN A 57 -0.17 -12.44 1.41
CA GLN A 57 0.41 -11.83 0.22
C GLN A 57 -0.58 -11.04 -0.63
N SER A 58 -1.89 -11.23 -0.46
CA SER A 58 -2.90 -10.79 -1.45
C SER A 58 -3.50 -9.42 -1.17
N ILE A 59 -2.96 -8.65 -0.20
CA ILE A 59 -3.44 -7.32 0.18
C ILE A 59 -3.01 -6.29 -0.87
N GLU A 60 -3.75 -6.29 -1.98
CA GLU A 60 -3.51 -5.46 -3.14
C GLU A 60 -4.60 -4.39 -3.24
N GLY A 61 -4.18 -3.13 -3.20
CA GLY A 61 -5.07 -1.98 -3.37
C GLY A 61 -4.63 -1.11 -4.54
N GLN A 62 -5.43 -0.09 -4.84
CA GLN A 62 -5.00 0.95 -5.77
C GLN A 62 -3.69 1.58 -5.27
N GLY A 63 -2.74 1.82 -6.16
CA GLY A 63 -1.48 2.48 -5.81
C GLY A 63 -1.64 3.97 -5.49
N GLN A 64 -0.51 4.67 -5.36
CA GLN A 64 -0.43 6.13 -5.16
C GLN A 64 -0.84 6.64 -3.77
N PHE A 65 -0.83 5.80 -2.72
CA PHE A 65 -0.95 6.32 -1.37
C PHE A 65 0.14 7.41 -1.11
N PRO A 66 -0.20 8.57 -0.52
CA PRO A 66 -1.50 8.92 0.08
C PRO A 66 -2.45 9.73 -0.81
N SER A 67 -2.05 10.20 -1.99
CA SER A 67 -2.92 11.00 -2.88
C SER A 67 -4.00 10.18 -3.56
N GLY A 68 -3.77 8.88 -3.72
CA GLY A 68 -4.75 7.86 -4.09
C GLY A 68 -4.70 6.69 -3.11
N GLY A 69 -5.00 5.50 -3.61
CA GLY A 69 -4.99 4.26 -2.84
C GLY A 69 -6.25 4.04 -2.01
N PRO A 70 -6.22 3.06 -1.06
CA PRO A 70 -7.39 2.67 -0.30
C PRO A 70 -8.02 3.84 0.47
N ALA A 71 -9.34 3.78 0.66
CA ALA A 71 -10.08 4.79 1.42
C ALA A 71 -9.64 4.81 2.90
N ASP A 72 -9.82 5.96 3.55
CA ASP A 72 -9.62 6.06 5.00
C ASP A 72 -10.57 5.10 5.72
N GLY A 73 -10.07 4.45 6.78
CA GLY A 73 -10.74 3.34 7.44
C GLY A 73 -10.49 1.98 6.77
N HIS A 74 -9.91 1.94 5.56
CA HIS A 74 -9.63 0.71 4.80
C HIS A 74 -8.17 0.58 4.36
N LEU A 75 -7.26 1.23 5.09
CA LEU A 75 -5.84 1.24 4.74
C LEU A 75 -5.17 -0.12 4.99
N ALA A 76 -5.60 -0.89 6.00
CA ALA A 76 -4.95 -2.14 6.38
C ALA A 76 -5.41 -3.33 5.52
N SER A 77 -6.65 -3.31 5.06
CA SER A 77 -7.20 -4.30 4.11
C SER A 77 -6.79 -4.06 2.65
N GLY A 78 -6.12 -2.94 2.35
CA GLY A 78 -5.88 -2.53 0.97
C GLY A 78 -7.16 -2.11 0.23
N GLY A 79 -8.25 -1.83 0.96
CA GLY A 79 -9.56 -1.54 0.37
C GLY A 79 -10.33 -2.78 -0.07
N LYS A 80 -9.91 -3.99 0.34
CA LYS A 80 -10.54 -5.25 -0.04
C LYS A 80 -11.54 -5.69 1.01
N ASP A 81 -12.82 -5.82 0.62
CA ASP A 81 -13.90 -6.21 1.52
C ASP A 81 -13.63 -7.55 2.23
N ASN A 82 -13.06 -8.53 1.52
CA ASN A 82 -12.76 -9.85 2.09
C ASN A 82 -11.63 -9.84 3.13
N PHE A 83 -10.88 -8.74 3.26
CA PHE A 83 -9.83 -8.53 4.27
C PHE A 83 -10.19 -7.42 5.28
N GLY A 84 -11.47 -7.01 5.34
CA GLY A 84 -11.94 -5.93 6.23
C GLY A 84 -11.68 -6.18 7.72
N ASP A 85 -11.48 -7.43 8.16
CA ASP A 85 -11.10 -7.74 9.54
C ASP A 85 -9.79 -7.03 9.95
N LEU A 86 -8.88 -6.82 8.98
CA LEU A 86 -7.63 -6.08 9.20
C LEU A 86 -7.87 -4.61 9.53
N ASP A 87 -9.00 -4.03 9.15
CA ASP A 87 -9.30 -2.61 9.40
C ASP A 87 -9.78 -2.35 10.84
N SER A 88 -10.09 -3.42 11.59
CA SER A 88 -10.38 -3.34 13.01
C SER A 88 -9.23 -2.67 13.76
N GLN A 89 -9.56 -1.68 14.60
CA GLN A 89 -8.54 -0.94 15.33
C GLN A 89 -9.00 -0.62 16.75
N SER A 90 -8.28 -1.19 17.72
CA SER A 90 -8.38 -0.87 19.13
C SER A 90 -6.98 -0.99 19.77
N PRO A 91 -6.76 -0.44 20.97
CA PRO A 91 -5.47 -0.57 21.66
C PRO A 91 -5.02 -2.01 21.87
N THR A 92 -5.96 -2.97 21.95
CA THR A 92 -5.73 -4.37 22.29
C THR A 92 -5.95 -5.34 21.13
N ARG A 93 -6.52 -4.91 20.00
CA ARG A 93 -6.92 -5.79 18.89
C ARG A 93 -5.76 -6.59 18.28
N TRP A 94 -4.58 -5.98 18.18
CA TRP A 94 -3.43 -6.55 17.49
C TRP A 94 -2.27 -6.81 18.44
N VAL A 95 -1.62 -7.95 18.25
CA VAL A 95 -0.31 -8.25 18.84
C VAL A 95 0.73 -7.28 18.26
N LYS A 96 1.63 -6.80 19.13
CA LYS A 96 2.58 -5.73 18.81
C LYS A 96 3.99 -6.28 18.85
N THR A 97 4.76 -6.00 17.82
CA THR A 97 6.20 -6.30 17.80
C THR A 97 6.95 -5.17 18.49
N SER A 98 7.80 -5.49 19.48
CA SER A 98 8.68 -4.51 20.09
C SER A 98 9.73 -4.04 19.08
N ILE A 99 9.70 -2.75 18.76
CA ILE A 99 10.64 -2.09 17.85
C ILE A 99 11.20 -0.84 18.53
N LYS A 100 12.45 -0.48 18.21
CA LYS A 100 13.08 0.75 18.72
C LYS A 100 13.15 1.78 17.59
N SER A 101 13.11 3.06 17.93
CA SER A 101 13.56 4.12 17.01
C SER A 101 15.03 3.89 16.62
N GLY A 102 15.44 4.48 15.50
CA GLY A 102 16.76 4.25 14.91
C GLY A 102 16.75 3.14 13.85
N ASP A 103 17.90 2.51 13.63
CA ASP A 103 18.08 1.59 12.51
C ASP A 103 17.30 0.28 12.70
N ASN A 104 16.49 -0.03 11.70
CA ASN A 104 15.68 -1.23 11.63
C ASN A 104 15.74 -1.82 10.23
N THR A 105 15.53 -3.13 10.14
CA THR A 105 15.48 -3.87 8.88
C THR A 105 14.06 -4.36 8.64
N PHE A 106 13.52 -4.03 7.47
CA PHE A 106 12.24 -4.52 6.98
C PHE A 106 12.49 -5.55 5.87
N VAL A 107 11.89 -6.73 6.01
CA VAL A 107 12.04 -7.83 5.06
C VAL A 107 10.69 -8.16 4.46
N TRP A 108 10.60 -8.13 3.13
CA TRP A 108 9.45 -8.61 2.36
C TRP A 108 9.75 -10.00 1.80
N ASN A 109 8.71 -10.83 1.76
CA ASN A 109 8.70 -12.05 0.97
C ASN A 109 7.65 -11.90 -0.15
N LEU A 110 8.10 -12.01 -1.40
CA LEU A 110 7.27 -11.87 -2.60
C LEU A 110 6.93 -13.27 -3.13
N THR A 111 5.65 -13.63 -3.15
CA THR A 111 5.22 -14.89 -3.76
C THR A 111 5.09 -14.76 -5.28
N ALA A 112 4.95 -13.54 -5.78
CA ALA A 112 5.11 -13.19 -7.18
C ALA A 112 5.91 -11.89 -7.30
N GLN A 113 6.98 -11.90 -8.11
CA GLN A 113 7.82 -10.73 -8.36
C GLN A 113 7.22 -9.90 -9.49
N HIS A 114 6.98 -8.61 -9.23
CA HIS A 114 6.47 -7.66 -10.22
C HIS A 114 7.43 -6.48 -10.36
N LYS A 115 7.47 -5.89 -11.56
CA LYS A 115 8.21 -4.63 -11.79
C LYS A 115 7.72 -3.59 -10.81
N THR A 116 8.62 -3.12 -9.95
CA THR A 116 8.27 -2.28 -8.80
C THR A 116 8.69 -0.85 -9.06
N SER A 117 7.80 0.10 -8.75
CA SER A 117 8.11 1.52 -8.85
C SER A 117 8.90 2.01 -7.64
N SER A 118 8.38 1.76 -6.44
CA SER A 118 8.97 2.18 -5.18
C SER A 118 8.42 1.36 -4.02
N TRP A 119 9.16 1.37 -2.91
CA TRP A 119 8.74 0.90 -1.60
C TRP A 119 8.73 2.08 -0.63
N LYS A 120 7.69 2.24 0.17
CA LYS A 120 7.51 3.37 1.08
C LYS A 120 7.05 2.91 2.46
N TYR A 121 7.60 3.53 3.49
CA TYR A 121 7.25 3.24 4.88
C TYR A 121 6.76 4.50 5.57
N TYR A 122 5.54 4.43 6.10
CA TYR A 122 4.89 5.51 6.82
C TYR A 122 4.73 5.12 8.29
N LEU A 123 4.76 6.11 9.17
CA LEU A 123 4.62 5.92 10.61
C LEU A 123 3.49 6.81 11.12
N THR A 124 2.69 6.29 12.04
CA THR A 124 1.68 7.08 12.75
C THR A 124 2.30 8.29 13.45
N LYS A 125 1.53 9.37 13.59
CA LYS A 125 1.93 10.58 14.30
C LYS A 125 1.97 10.33 15.82
N PRO A 126 2.78 11.11 16.58
CA PRO A 126 2.66 11.14 18.03
C PRO A 126 1.21 11.44 18.44
N GLY A 127 0.67 10.66 19.38
CA GLY A 127 -0.70 10.86 19.87
C GLY A 127 -1.82 10.46 18.92
N TRP A 128 -1.54 9.69 17.85
CA TRP A 128 -2.60 9.14 16.98
C TRP A 128 -3.66 8.35 17.78
N ASN A 129 -4.90 8.34 17.29
CA ASN A 129 -6.00 7.68 18.00
C ASN A 129 -6.03 6.18 17.69
N ASN A 130 -5.40 5.39 18.55
CA ASN A 130 -5.31 3.93 18.39
C ASN A 130 -6.62 3.15 18.66
N ALA A 131 -7.72 3.84 18.94
CA ALA A 131 -9.05 3.28 19.16
C ALA A 131 -10.02 3.54 17.99
N LYS A 132 -9.52 4.03 16.85
CA LYS A 132 -10.31 4.31 15.64
C LYS A 132 -9.65 3.68 14.40
N PRO A 133 -10.44 3.32 13.36
CA PRO A 133 -9.89 2.83 12.10
C PRO A 133 -8.81 3.75 11.53
N LEU A 134 -7.80 3.16 10.90
CA LEU A 134 -6.64 3.87 10.37
C LEU A 134 -7.03 4.79 9.21
N THR A 135 -6.62 6.05 9.29
CA THR A 135 -6.85 7.07 8.27
C THR A 135 -5.55 7.77 7.90
N ARG A 136 -5.52 8.49 6.77
CA ARG A 136 -4.40 9.37 6.41
C ARG A 136 -4.08 10.39 7.51
N ALA A 137 -5.07 10.83 8.28
CA ALA A 137 -4.86 11.78 9.38
C ALA A 137 -3.97 11.22 10.50
N ASP A 138 -3.93 9.89 10.67
CA ASP A 138 -3.14 9.21 11.68
C ASP A 138 -1.65 9.10 11.31
N PHE A 139 -1.28 9.21 10.03
CA PHE A 139 0.08 8.99 9.53
C PHE A 139 0.84 10.28 9.20
N ASN A 140 2.15 10.27 9.42
CA ASN A 140 3.03 11.20 8.72
C ASN A 140 3.07 10.80 7.25
N LEU A 141 2.44 11.63 6.39
CA LEU A 141 2.27 11.35 4.96
C LEU A 141 3.54 11.52 4.13
N LYS A 142 4.63 12.02 4.74
CA LYS A 142 5.97 11.86 4.18
C LYS A 142 6.55 10.54 4.70
N PRO A 143 6.86 9.58 3.82
CA PRO A 143 7.44 8.31 4.27
C PRO A 143 8.76 8.59 4.99
N PHE A 144 9.02 7.88 6.09
CA PHE A 144 10.29 8.00 6.81
C PHE A 144 11.41 7.22 6.11
N CYS A 145 11.05 6.30 5.20
CA CYS A 145 11.96 5.50 4.42
C CYS A 145 11.33 5.22 3.04
N GLN A 146 12.12 5.35 1.97
CA GLN A 146 11.66 5.11 0.61
C GLN A 146 12.80 4.56 -0.26
N PHE A 147 12.48 3.58 -1.10
CA PHE A 147 13.35 3.01 -2.13
C PHE A 147 12.65 3.13 -3.47
N ASN A 148 13.36 3.52 -4.52
CA ASN A 148 12.81 3.67 -5.86
C ASN A 148 13.49 2.68 -6.80
N ASP A 149 12.74 1.66 -7.21
CA ASP A 149 13.22 0.59 -8.08
C ASP A 149 13.07 0.97 -9.57
N ASN A 150 12.33 2.05 -9.88
CA ASN A 150 12.17 2.61 -11.23
C ASN A 150 11.71 1.58 -12.28
N GLY A 151 10.87 0.62 -11.86
CA GLY A 151 10.34 -0.45 -12.71
C GLY A 151 11.24 -1.67 -12.82
N ALA A 152 12.31 -1.77 -12.01
CA ALA A 152 13.11 -2.98 -11.91
C ALA A 152 12.29 -4.13 -11.32
N MET A 153 12.67 -5.37 -11.68
CA MET A 153 12.14 -6.57 -11.06
C MET A 153 12.92 -6.81 -9.75
N PRO A 154 12.27 -6.84 -8.58
CA PRO A 154 12.94 -7.09 -7.31
C PRO A 154 13.27 -8.59 -7.16
N ASP A 155 14.17 -8.91 -6.22
CA ASP A 155 14.39 -10.29 -5.77
C ASP A 155 13.16 -10.84 -5.01
N GLN A 156 13.09 -12.16 -4.84
CA GLN A 156 11.99 -12.79 -4.10
C GLN A 156 11.94 -12.34 -2.64
N THR A 157 13.10 -12.12 -2.03
CA THR A 157 13.24 -11.53 -0.70
C THR A 157 13.83 -10.15 -0.84
N VAL A 158 13.11 -9.13 -0.40
CA VAL A 158 13.56 -7.73 -0.44
C VAL A 158 13.87 -7.26 0.98
N THR A 159 15.06 -6.70 1.17
CA THR A 159 15.52 -6.23 2.48
C THR A 159 15.80 -4.73 2.43
N HIS A 160 15.11 -3.98 3.29
CA HIS A 160 15.24 -2.53 3.40
C HIS A 160 15.74 -2.14 4.78
N LYS A 161 16.83 -1.37 4.82
CA LYS A 161 17.35 -0.76 6.05
C LYS A 161 16.80 0.65 6.17
N CYS A 162 16.07 0.91 7.24
CA CYS A 162 15.37 2.16 7.46
C CYS A 162 15.64 2.69 8.87
N THR A 163 15.81 4.00 8.99
CA THR A 163 15.94 4.66 10.29
C THR A 163 14.57 5.16 10.72
N ILE A 164 13.97 4.52 11.73
CA ILE A 164 12.70 4.93 12.31
C ILE A 164 12.89 6.23 13.10
N PRO A 165 12.10 7.28 12.86
CA PRO A 165 12.22 8.55 13.58
C PRO A 165 12.10 8.39 15.09
N THR A 166 12.81 9.24 15.83
CA THR A 166 12.62 9.41 17.27
C THR A 166 11.37 10.23 17.57
N GLY A 167 10.92 10.24 18.84
CA GLY A 167 9.79 11.05 19.30
C GLY A 167 8.43 10.34 19.27
N ASN A 168 8.34 9.18 18.63
CA ASN A 168 7.18 8.28 18.78
C ASN A 168 7.45 7.24 19.88
N THR A 169 6.56 7.14 20.85
CA THR A 169 6.62 6.15 21.92
C THR A 169 5.32 5.35 22.01
N GLY A 170 5.38 4.16 22.59
CA GLY A 170 4.20 3.31 22.79
C GLY A 170 3.71 2.64 21.50
N TYR A 171 2.40 2.40 21.42
CA TYR A 171 1.79 1.71 20.28
C TYR A 171 1.74 2.63 19.05
N GLN A 172 2.43 2.22 17.99
CA GLN A 172 2.43 2.87 16.67
C GLN A 172 2.10 1.86 15.59
N VAL A 173 1.70 2.35 14.42
CA VAL A 173 1.52 1.53 13.21
C VAL A 173 2.50 2.01 12.14
N ILE A 174 3.18 1.04 11.52
CA ILE A 174 3.96 1.24 10.31
C ILE A 174 3.14 0.72 9.14
N LEU A 175 2.91 1.56 8.15
CA LEU A 175 2.30 1.17 6.87
C LEU A 175 3.42 1.04 5.84
N ALA A 176 3.67 -0.19 5.38
CA ALA A 176 4.61 -0.47 4.30
C ALA A 176 3.82 -0.65 3.00
N VAL A 177 4.21 0.07 1.96
CA VAL A 177 3.54 0.16 0.65
C VAL A 177 4.53 -0.09 -0.47
#